data_AF-A0A2X2J7G5-F1
#
_entry.id   AF-A0A2X2J7G5-F1
#
_cell.length_a   1.000
_cell.length_b   1.000
_cell.length_c   1.000
_cell.angle_alpha   90.00
_cell.angle_beta   90.00
_cell.angle_gamma   90.00
#
_symmetry.space_group_name_H-M   'P 1'
#
loop_
_entity.id
_entity.type
_entity.pdbx_description
1 polymer ?
#
loop_
_entity_poly.entity_id
_entity_poly.type
_entity_poly.pdbx_seq_one_letter_code
_entity_poly.pdbx_strand_id
1 'polypeptide(L)' 'MNLVDAFVTKVISGPYEEYGKWWVDVEYISWGVPGKSRLMFDSREQAQEVQEGFRFLT' A
#
# COMPACT_ATOMS: atom_id res chain seq x y z
N MET A 1 -5.50 12.86 -15.65
CA MET A 1 -5.66 12.36 -14.27
C MET A 1 -4.36 12.68 -13.57
N ASN A 2 -4.34 13.58 -12.57
CA ASN A 2 -3.11 13.88 -11.84
C ASN A 2 -2.87 12.73 -10.87
N LEU A 3 -1.84 11.93 -11.14
CA LEU A 3 -1.42 10.86 -10.24
C LEU A 3 -0.89 11.52 -8.97
N VAL A 4 -1.47 11.18 -7.83
CA VAL A 4 -1.08 11.76 -6.54
C VAL A 4 -0.06 10.84 -5.88
N ASP A 5 1.05 11.42 -5.47
CA ASP A 5 2.05 10.71 -4.67
C ASP A 5 1.52 10.44 -3.27
N ALA A 6 1.38 9.16 -2.96
CA ALA A 6 1.02 8.65 -1.65
C ALA A 6 2.24 7.92 -1.05
N PHE A 7 2.49 8.18 0.24
CA PHE A 7 3.56 7.53 0.98
C PHE A 7 2.96 6.71 2.11
N VAL A 8 3.30 5.42 2.17
CA VAL A 8 2.89 4.54 3.27
C VAL A 8 3.49 5.09 4.56
N THR A 9 2.64 5.42 5.52
CA THR A 9 3.05 5.86 6.86
C THR A 9 3.06 4.71 7.83
N LYS A 10 2.22 3.69 7.64
CA LYS A 10 2.14 2.54 8.51
C LYS A 10 1.55 1.33 7.79
N VAL A 11 2.15 0.16 7.98
CA VAL A 11 1.54 -1.10 7.53
C VAL A 11 0.60 -1.59 8.63
N ILE A 12 -0.70 -1.70 8.31
CA ILE A 12 -1.74 -2.12 9.26
C ILE A 12 -1.75 -3.64 9.36
N SER A 13 -1.68 -4.31 8.22
CA SER A 13 -1.69 -5.76 8.12
C SER A 13 -0.56 -6.22 7.21
N GLY A 14 0.13 -7.29 7.61
CA GLY A 14 1.10 -7.95 6.76
C GLY A 14 0.45 -8.53 5.50
N PRO A 15 1.25 -8.88 4.49
CA PRO A 15 0.74 -9.40 3.22
C PRO A 15 -0.07 -10.68 3.43
N TYR A 16 -1.31 -10.69 2.99
CA TYR A 16 -2.20 -11.86 3.00
C TYR A 16 -2.68 -12.18 1.59
N GLU A 17 -2.88 -13.46 1.30
CA GLU A 17 -3.42 -13.91 0.02
C GLU A 17 -4.94 -13.98 0.10
N GLU A 18 -5.62 -13.28 -0.82
CA GLU A 18 -7.06 -13.35 -0.98
C GLU A 18 -7.41 -13.38 -2.48
N TYR A 19 -8.23 -14.34 -2.90
CA TYR A 19 -8.61 -14.57 -4.31
C TYR A 19 -7.41 -14.78 -5.26
N GLY A 20 -6.30 -15.34 -4.78
CA GLY A 20 -5.07 -15.53 -5.57
C GLY A 20 -4.31 -14.22 -5.84
N LYS A 21 -4.61 -13.15 -5.11
CA LYS A 21 -3.87 -11.89 -5.10
C LYS A 21 -3.36 -11.60 -3.69
N TRP A 22 -2.26 -10.86 -3.61
CA TRP A 22 -1.66 -10.47 -2.35
C TRP A 22 -2.13 -9.07 -1.96
N TRP A 23 -2.70 -8.95 -0.78
CA TRP A 23 -3.24 -7.70 -0.27
C TRP A 23 -2.45 -7.22 0.94
N VAL A 24 -2.22 -5.91 0.99
CA VAL A 24 -1.55 -5.25 2.11
C VAL A 24 -2.38 -4.04 2.51
N ASP A 25 -2.87 -4.04 3.74
CA ASP A 25 -3.56 -2.90 4.32
C ASP A 25 -2.54 -1.91 4.86
N VAL A 26 -2.56 -0.69 4.31
CA VAL A 26 -1.61 0.38 4.67
C VAL A 26 -2.35 1.68 5.01
N GLU A 27 -1.81 2.39 6.00
CA GLU A 27 -2.05 3.82 6.15
C GLU A 27 -1.02 4.55 5.30
N TYR A 28 -1.47 5.58 4.60
CA TYR A 28 -0.63 6.43 3.78
C TYR A 28 -0.96 7.88 4.04
N ILE A 29 -0.06 8.77 3.65
CA ILE A 29 -0.30 10.20 3.61
C ILE A 29 -0.12 10.69 2.18
N SER A 30 -1.11 11.44 1.70
CA SER A 30 -1.09 12.09 0.39
C SER A 30 -1.39 13.57 0.60
N TRP A 31 -0.48 14.46 0.17
CA TRP A 31 -0.64 15.92 0.34
C TRP A 31 -0.99 16.37 1.77
N GLY A 32 -0.47 15.68 2.79
CA GLY A 32 -0.76 15.99 4.20
C GLY A 32 -2.10 15.43 4.71
N VAL A 33 -2.85 14.73 3.87
CA VAL A 33 -4.09 14.04 4.26
C VAL A 33 -3.80 12.57 4.52
N PRO A 34 -4.03 12.06 5.74
CA PRO A 34 -3.90 10.64 6.03
C PRO A 34 -5.07 9.86 5.41
N GLY A 35 -4.75 8.72 4.82
CA GLY A 35 -5.69 7.80 4.19
C GLY A 35 -5.36 6.36 4.51
N LYS A 36 -6.34 5.47 4.27
CA LYS A 36 -6.19 4.02 4.35
C LYS A 36 -6.40 3.45 2.96
N SER A 37 -5.49 2.58 2.52
CA SER A 37 -5.62 1.87 1.25
C SER A 37 -5.28 0.40 1.40
N ARG A 38 -5.81 -0.39 0.49
CA ARG A 38 -5.45 -1.80 0.30
C ARG A 38 -4.68 -1.91 -1.01
N LEU A 39 -3.39 -2.20 -0.89
CA LEU A 39 -2.52 -2.39 -2.05
C LEU A 39 -2.65 -3.85 -2.50
N MET A 40 -2.88 -4.04 -3.80
CA MET A 40 -2.94 -5.35 -4.45
C MET A 40 -1.63 -5.62 -5.18
N PHE A 41 -1.09 -6.82 -5.00
CA PHE A 41 0.08 -7.32 -5.68
C PHE A 41 -0.19 -8.69 -6.29
N ASP A 42 0.50 -8.99 -7.38
CA ASP A 42 0.48 -10.32 -7.98
C ASP A 42 1.42 -11.28 -7.25
N SER A 43 2.50 -10.76 -6.67
CA SER A 43 3.52 -11.55 -5.97
C SER A 43 3.59 -11.18 -4.49
N ARG A 44 3.76 -12.22 -3.66
CA ARG A 44 4.06 -12.06 -2.23
C ARG A 44 5.28 -11.18 -1.98
N GLU A 45 6.31 -11.32 -2.80
CA GLU A 45 7.56 -10.59 -2.66
C GLU A 45 7.33 -9.08 -2.75
N GLN A 46 6.58 -8.62 -3.75
CA GLN A 46 6.20 -7.21 -3.89
C GLN A 46 5.36 -6.73 -2.71
N ALA A 47 4.42 -7.55 -2.25
CA ALA A 47 3.59 -7.24 -1.09
C ALA A 47 4.44 -7.12 0.19
N GLN A 48 5.56 -7.85 0.28
CA GLN A 48 6.48 -7.83 1.41
C GLN A 48 7.48 -6.68 1.34
N GLU A 49 7.73 -6.11 0.15
CA GLU A 49 8.49 -4.86 -0.02
C GLU A 49 7.72 -3.62 0.44
N VAL A 50 6.40 -3.72 0.62
CA VAL A 50 5.59 -2.63 1.17
C VAL A 50 5.92 -2.44 2.64
N GLN A 51 6.60 -1.34 2.92
CA GLN A 51 6.98 -0.91 4.25
C GLN A 51 6.72 0.59 4.44
N GLU A 52 6.92 1.09 5.64
CA GLU A 52 6.85 2.52 5.93
C GLU A 52 7.81 3.30 5.00
N GLY A 53 7.32 4.35 4.37
CA GLY A 53 8.01 5.14 3.35
C GLY A 53 7.82 4.64 1.90
N PHE A 54 7.12 3.51 1.68
CA PHE A 54 6.82 3.04 0.33
C PHE A 54 5.97 4.05 -0.43
N ARG A 55 6.44 4.48 -1.61
CA ARG A 55 5.74 5.42 -2.48
C ARG A 55 4.88 4.65 -3.47
N PHE A 56 3.61 5.01 -3.56
CA PHE A 56 2.71 4.53 -4.59
C PHE A 56 1.88 5.67 -5.15
N LEU A 57 1.28 5.43 -6.31
CA LEU A 57 0.43 6.40 -6.99
C LEU A 57 -1.03 6.03 -6.73
N THR A 58 -1.81 7.00 -6.25
CA THR A 58 -3.26 6.85 -6.03
C THR A 58 -4.07 7.71 -6.99
#